data_AF-D6A790-F1
#
_entry.id   AF-D6A790-F1
#
_cell.length_a   1.000
_cell.length_b   1.000
_cell.length_c   1.000
_cell.angle_alpha   90.00
_cell.angle_beta   90.00
_cell.angle_gamma   90.00
#
_symmetry.space_group_name_H-M   'P 1'
#
loop_
_entity.id
_entity.type
_entity.pdbx_description
1 polymer ?
#
loop_
_entity_poly.entity_id
_entity_poly.type
_entity_poly.pdbx_seq_one_letter_code
_entity_poly.pdbx_strand_id
1 'polypeptide(L)'
;MDRDYAEPLDVPALARDALMSPGHFSRSFRAAFGETPYSYLMTRRIERAKALLRRGDLTVTEVCMAVGCTSLGSFSSRFTELVGESPSAYRARSHDDGAALPACVAKIHTRPVRRGEASPAGPDRSGRERTRPSPATAEPEPPTAPVPPGARPTAVPGSP
;
A
#
# COMPACT_ATOMS: atom_id res chain seq x y z
N MET A 1 15.13 3.83 -10.65
CA MET A 1 13.68 3.65 -10.92
C MET A 1 12.83 4.54 -10.03
N ASP A 2 12.84 4.41 -8.70
CA ASP A 2 11.94 5.18 -7.82
C ASP A 2 12.17 6.70 -7.83
N ARG A 3 13.43 7.11 -7.98
CA ARG A 3 13.82 8.52 -8.08
C ARG A 3 13.44 9.11 -9.44
N ASP A 4 13.78 8.38 -10.50
CA ASP A 4 13.68 8.83 -11.90
C ASP A 4 12.43 8.23 -12.58
N TYR A 5 11.32 8.11 -11.85
CA TYR A 5 10.13 7.40 -12.31
C TYR A 5 9.52 8.00 -13.59
N ALA A 6 9.74 9.29 -13.84
CA ALA A 6 9.20 10.00 -14.99
C ALA A 6 10.00 9.72 -16.27
N GLU A 7 11.24 9.24 -16.14
CA GLU A 7 12.09 8.96 -17.29
C GLU A 7 11.64 7.67 -18.01
N PRO A 8 11.90 7.55 -19.32
CA PRO A 8 11.69 6.31 -20.06
C PRO A 8 12.42 5.13 -19.42
N LEU A 9 11.78 3.95 -19.42
CA LEU A 9 12.40 2.75 -18.87
C LEU A 9 13.49 2.23 -19.82
N ASP A 10 14.74 2.29 -19.38
CA ASP A 10 15.88 1.66 -20.06
C ASP A 10 16.37 0.44 -19.24
N VAL A 11 15.82 -0.74 -19.57
CA VAL A 11 16.21 -2.00 -18.92
C VAL A 11 17.69 -2.35 -19.19
N PRO A 12 18.23 -2.20 -20.42
CA PRO A 12 19.66 -2.35 -20.65
C PRO A 12 20.56 -1.47 -19.78
N ALA A 13 20.21 -0.20 -19.59
CA ALA A 13 20.98 0.68 -18.71
C ALA A 13 20.96 0.21 -17.25
N LEU A 14 19.77 -0.11 -16.73
CA LEU A 14 19.63 -0.62 -15.37
C LEU A 14 20.36 -1.94 -15.14
N ALA A 15 20.36 -2.82 -16.15
CA ALA A 15 21.10 -4.07 -16.10
C ALA A 15 22.62 -3.84 -16.06
N ARG A 16 23.12 -2.86 -16.83
CA ARG A 16 24.54 -2.47 -16.83
C ARG A 16 24.96 -1.92 -15.46
N ASP A 17 24.14 -1.06 -14.86
CA ASP A 17 24.38 -0.51 -13.53
C ASP A 17 24.39 -1.60 -12.45
N ALA A 18 23.58 -2.65 -12.65
CA ALA A 18 23.52 -3.83 -11.78
C ALA A 18 24.58 -4.91 -12.12
N LEU A 19 25.49 -4.67 -13.08
CA LEU A 19 26.49 -5.63 -13.56
C LEU A 19 25.89 -6.96 -14.04
N MET A 20 24.73 -6.89 -14.71
CA MET A 20 23.99 -8.04 -15.22
C MET A 20 23.69 -7.91 -16.71
N SER A 21 23.45 -9.05 -17.37
CA SER A 21 22.78 -9.03 -18.67
C SER A 21 21.31 -8.62 -18.50
N PRO A 22 20.66 -7.99 -19.50
CA PRO A 22 19.26 -7.53 -19.39
C PRO A 22 18.27 -8.65 -19.04
N GLY A 23 18.49 -9.85 -19.58
CA GLY A 23 17.68 -11.02 -19.28
C GLY A 23 17.86 -11.53 -17.85
N HIS A 24 19.10 -11.54 -17.34
CA HIS A 24 19.36 -11.91 -15.94
C HIS A 24 18.77 -10.87 -15.00
N PHE A 25 18.99 -9.58 -15.27
CA PHE A 25 18.40 -8.49 -14.52
C PHE A 25 16.88 -8.62 -14.40
N SER A 26 16.17 -8.84 -15.52
CA SER A 26 14.71 -8.93 -15.51
C SER A 26 14.19 -10.10 -14.66
N ARG A 27 14.87 -11.26 -14.71
CA ARG A 27 14.53 -12.43 -13.87
C ARG A 27 14.83 -12.16 -12.40
N SER A 28 16.00 -11.62 -12.09
CA SER A 28 16.41 -11.31 -10.72
C SER A 28 15.53 -10.22 -10.10
N PHE A 29 15.15 -9.21 -10.90
CA PHE A 29 14.21 -8.18 -10.48
C PHE A 29 12.85 -8.79 -10.14
N ARG A 30 12.31 -9.65 -11.02
CA ARG A 30 11.04 -10.34 -10.75
C ARG A 30 11.12 -11.24 -9.51
N ALA A 31 12.24 -11.92 -9.29
CA ALA A 31 12.44 -12.74 -8.11
C ALA A 31 12.48 -11.89 -6.83
N ALA A 32 13.05 -10.67 -6.89
CA ALA A 32 13.16 -9.78 -5.74
C ALA A 32 11.88 -8.97 -5.45
N PHE A 33 11.19 -8.47 -6.48
CA PHE A 33 10.05 -7.56 -6.35
C PHE A 33 8.70 -8.21 -6.65
N GLY A 34 8.67 -9.45 -7.15
CA GLY A 34 7.45 -10.17 -7.52
C GLY A 34 6.84 -9.76 -8.88
N GLU A 35 7.32 -8.67 -9.48
CA GLU A 35 6.79 -8.15 -10.75
C GLU A 35 7.90 -7.76 -11.74
N THR A 36 7.54 -7.45 -12.99
CA THR A 36 8.53 -7.03 -14.00
C THR A 36 8.97 -5.58 -13.77
N PRO A 37 10.17 -5.19 -14.24
CA PRO A 37 10.64 -3.80 -14.21
C PRO A 37 9.59 -2.78 -14.70
N TYR A 38 8.89 -3.10 -15.80
CA TYR A 38 7.86 -2.24 -16.37
C TYR A 38 6.63 -2.11 -15.47
N SER A 39 6.13 -3.24 -14.93
CA SER A 39 4.98 -3.23 -14.01
C SER A 39 5.30 -2.42 -12.76
N TYR A 40 6.48 -2.62 -12.19
CA TYR A 40 6.95 -1.88 -11.02
C TYR A 40 7.00 -0.39 -11.30
N LEU A 41 7.67 0.04 -12.38
CA LEU A 41 7.75 1.45 -12.75
C LEU A 41 6.35 2.05 -12.91
N MET A 42 5.45 1.33 -13.57
CA MET A 42 4.09 1.80 -13.77
C MET A 42 3.33 1.97 -12.45
N THR A 43 3.48 1.04 -11.50
CA THR A 43 2.92 1.18 -10.14
C THR A 43 3.43 2.46 -9.47
N ARG A 44 4.75 2.73 -9.53
CA ARG A 44 5.35 3.97 -8.99
C ARG A 44 4.80 5.23 -9.66
N ARG A 45 4.59 5.20 -10.98
CA ARG A 45 3.98 6.32 -11.73
C ARG A 45 2.53 6.55 -11.30
N ILE A 46 1.74 5.50 -11.10
CA ILE A 46 0.36 5.61 -10.62
C ILE A 46 0.31 6.17 -9.19
N GLU A 47 1.18 5.72 -8.29
CA GLU A 47 1.30 6.30 -6.95
C GLU A 47 1.55 7.81 -6.98
N ARG A 48 2.47 8.26 -7.86
CA ARG A 48 2.74 9.68 -8.04
C ARG A 48 1.56 10.41 -8.68
N ALA A 49 0.91 9.81 -9.67
CA ALA A 49 -0.27 10.37 -10.33
C ALA A 49 -1.40 10.62 -9.33
N LYS A 50 -1.65 9.70 -8.40
CA LYS A 50 -2.64 9.90 -7.32
C LYS A 50 -2.32 11.16 -6.53
N ALA A 51 -1.06 11.39 -6.16
CA ALA A 51 -0.67 12.59 -5.41
C ALA A 51 -0.92 13.89 -6.21
N LEU A 52 -0.66 13.90 -7.51
CA LEU A 52 -0.92 15.05 -8.38
C LEU A 52 -2.42 15.29 -8.58
N LEU A 53 -3.21 14.23 -8.78
CA LEU A 53 -4.67 14.34 -8.93
C LEU A 53 -5.34 14.83 -7.65
N ARG A 54 -4.87 14.41 -6.47
CA ARG A 54 -5.36 14.92 -5.18
C ARG A 54 -5.13 16.41 -5.00
N ARG A 55 -4.03 16.95 -5.57
CA ARG A 55 -3.70 18.38 -5.48
C ARG A 55 -4.61 19.23 -6.38
N GLY A 56 -5.11 18.67 -7.48
CA GLY A 56 -6.14 19.30 -8.32
C GLY A 56 -5.62 20.28 -9.38
N ASP A 57 -4.35 20.71 -9.30
CA ASP A 57 -3.78 21.74 -10.19
C ASP A 57 -3.63 21.33 -11.66
N LEU A 58 -3.59 20.02 -11.92
CA LEU A 58 -3.35 19.47 -13.26
C LEU A 58 -4.57 18.70 -13.76
N THR A 59 -4.77 18.74 -15.08
CA THR A 59 -5.70 17.86 -15.79
C THR A 59 -5.17 16.43 -15.82
N VAL A 60 -6.04 15.46 -16.08
CA VAL A 60 -5.63 14.04 -16.18
C VAL A 60 -4.56 13.82 -17.25
N THR A 61 -4.68 14.50 -18.38
CA THR A 61 -3.70 14.41 -19.47
C THR A 61 -2.35 14.98 -19.07
N GLU A 62 -2.33 16.14 -18.41
CA GLU A 62 -1.08 16.72 -17.89
C GLU A 62 -0.44 15.83 -16.84
N VAL A 63 -1.24 15.22 -15.95
CA VAL A 63 -0.73 14.24 -14.97
C VAL A 63 -0.10 13.04 -15.67
N CYS A 64 -0.76 12.47 -16.69
CA CYS A 64 -0.24 11.36 -17.48
C CYS A 64 1.16 11.67 -18.04
N MET A 65 1.31 12.84 -18.66
CA MET A 65 2.60 13.28 -19.20
C MET A 65 3.63 13.57 -18.10
N ALA A 66 3.22 14.21 -16.99
CA ALA A 66 4.09 14.56 -15.88
C ALA A 66 4.67 13.34 -15.15
N VAL A 67 3.97 12.20 -15.15
CA VAL A 67 4.49 10.94 -14.61
C VAL A 67 5.26 10.10 -15.62
N GLY A 68 5.45 10.59 -16.85
CA GLY A 68 6.24 9.92 -17.89
C GLY A 68 5.49 8.86 -18.70
N CYS A 69 4.16 8.81 -18.62
CA CYS A 69 3.35 7.93 -19.45
C CYS A 69 3.18 8.53 -20.86
N THR A 70 3.35 7.70 -21.89
CA THR A 70 3.28 8.13 -23.30
C THR A 70 1.90 7.96 -23.93
N SER A 71 0.98 7.28 -23.24
CA SER A 71 -0.37 6.99 -23.72
C SER A 71 -1.38 7.18 -22.60
N LEU A 72 -2.35 8.06 -22.85
CA LEU A 72 -3.46 8.31 -21.91
C LEU A 72 -4.33 7.07 -21.71
N GLY A 73 -4.55 6.27 -22.76
CA GLY A 73 -5.33 5.04 -22.69
C GLY A 73 -4.66 4.01 -21.78
N SER A 74 -3.38 3.73 -22.00
CA SER A 74 -2.62 2.78 -21.17
C SER A 74 -2.51 3.24 -19.72
N PHE A 75 -2.30 4.55 -19.50
CA PHE A 75 -2.32 5.15 -18.17
C PHE A 75 -3.68 4.98 -17.49
N SER A 76 -4.77 5.32 -18.16
CA SER A 76 -6.12 5.26 -17.58
C SER A 76 -6.51 3.83 -17.20
N SER A 77 -6.26 2.86 -18.08
CA SER A 77 -6.53 1.44 -17.81
C SER A 77 -5.75 0.95 -16.60
N ARG A 78 -4.44 1.24 -16.55
CA ARG A 78 -3.60 0.79 -15.43
C ARG A 78 -3.91 1.51 -14.13
N PHE A 79 -4.22 2.80 -14.19
CA PHE A 79 -4.68 3.56 -13.04
C PHE A 79 -5.94 2.91 -12.46
N THR A 80 -6.93 2.63 -13.31
CA THR A 80 -8.20 2.02 -12.89
C THR A 80 -7.98 0.63 -12.30
N GLU A 81 -7.11 -0.19 -12.90
CA GLU A 81 -6.76 -1.52 -12.38
C GLU A 81 -6.14 -1.45 -10.97
N LEU A 82 -5.22 -0.51 -10.75
CA LEU A 82 -4.49 -0.39 -9.48
C LEU A 82 -5.25 0.39 -8.40
N VAL A 83 -6.14 1.30 -8.79
CA VAL A 83 -6.82 2.23 -7.86
C VAL A 83 -8.29 1.89 -7.66
N GLY A 84 -8.91 1.18 -8.60
CA GLY A 84 -10.31 0.77 -8.56
C GLY A 84 -11.30 1.76 -9.21
N GLU A 85 -10.82 2.92 -9.68
CA GLU A 85 -11.65 3.93 -10.35
C GLU A 85 -10.85 4.71 -11.40
N SER A 86 -11.53 5.39 -12.31
CA SER A 86 -10.86 6.15 -13.38
C SER A 86 -10.09 7.38 -12.83
N PRO A 87 -9.04 7.86 -13.50
CA PRO A 87 -8.30 9.06 -13.07
C PRO A 87 -9.19 10.31 -12.92
N SER A 88 -10.18 10.46 -13.79
CA SER A 88 -11.11 11.61 -13.78
C SER A 88 -12.05 11.55 -12.58
N ALA A 89 -12.64 10.37 -12.32
CA ALA A 89 -13.43 10.14 -11.11
C ALA A 89 -12.55 10.31 -9.87
N TYR A 90 -11.30 9.84 -9.97
CA TYR A 90 -10.37 9.92 -8.87
C TYR A 90 -10.16 11.38 -8.46
N ARG A 91 -9.84 12.25 -9.42
CA ARG A 91 -9.63 13.69 -9.24
C ARG A 91 -10.87 14.45 -8.75
N ALA A 92 -12.06 14.03 -9.18
CA ALA A 92 -13.30 14.73 -8.87
C ALA A 92 -13.80 14.48 -7.43
N ARG A 93 -13.33 13.40 -6.77
CA ARG A 93 -13.76 13.11 -5.40
C ARG A 93 -13.05 14.00 -4.39
N SER A 94 -13.69 14.22 -3.25
CA SER A 94 -13.08 14.88 -2.09
C SER A 94 -11.92 14.03 -1.54
N HIS A 95 -10.77 14.66 -1.35
CA HIS A 95 -9.56 14.03 -0.82
C HIS A 95 -9.20 14.51 0.59
N ASP A 96 -10.09 15.29 1.20
CA ASP A 96 -9.93 15.89 2.53
C ASP A 96 -10.01 14.86 3.67
N ASP A 97 -10.63 13.70 3.43
CA ASP A 97 -10.79 12.65 4.44
C ASP A 97 -9.45 12.04 4.90
N GLY A 98 -8.41 12.11 4.06
CA GLY A 98 -7.03 11.72 4.42
C GLY A 98 -6.24 12.79 5.19
N ALA A 99 -6.77 14.01 5.26
CA ALA A 99 -6.20 15.15 6.01
C ALA A 99 -6.82 15.30 7.41
N ALA A 100 -7.56 14.29 7.88
CA ALA A 100 -8.26 14.33 9.17
C ALA A 100 -7.33 14.34 10.41
N LEU A 101 -6.01 14.28 10.23
CA LEU A 101 -5.07 14.52 11.32
C LEU A 101 -4.63 15.99 11.30
N PRO A 102 -5.04 16.79 12.29
CA PRO A 102 -4.43 18.09 12.52
C PRO A 102 -2.91 17.94 12.59
N ALA A 103 -2.17 18.93 12.06
CA ALA A 103 -0.71 18.90 12.05
C ALA A 103 -0.10 18.68 13.45
N CYS A 104 -0.79 19.10 14.53
CA CYS A 104 -0.37 18.80 15.90
C CYS A 104 -0.41 17.30 16.23
N VAL A 105 -1.45 16.59 15.80
CA VAL A 105 -1.64 15.15 16.03
C VAL A 105 -0.61 14.34 15.26
N ALA A 106 -0.41 14.66 13.97
CA ALA A 106 0.64 14.01 13.17
C ALA A 106 2.03 14.17 13.81
N LYS A 107 2.37 15.38 14.29
CA LYS A 107 3.65 15.65 14.97
C LYS A 107 3.82 14.87 16.28
N ILE A 108 2.74 14.64 17.04
CA ILE A 108 2.79 13.84 18.28
C ILE A 108 3.09 12.38 17.96
N HIS A 109 2.40 11.80 16.97
CA HIS A 109 2.51 10.36 16.68
C HIS A 109 3.72 9.98 15.82
N THR A 110 4.24 10.92 15.01
CA THR A 110 5.40 10.68 14.14
C THR A 110 6.70 11.25 14.68
N ARG A 111 6.70 11.75 15.93
CA ARG A 111 7.91 12.31 16.55
C ARG A 111 9.01 11.24 16.56
N PRO A 112 10.16 11.48 15.89
CA PRO A 112 11.27 10.54 15.94
C PRO A 112 11.75 10.45 17.38
N VAL A 113 11.64 9.28 18.00
CA VAL A 113 12.23 9.03 19.32
C VAL A 113 13.75 9.15 19.13
N ARG A 114 14.36 10.18 19.74
CA ARG A 114 15.82 10.32 19.73
C ARG A 114 16.40 9.10 20.43
N ARG A 115 17.05 8.22 19.67
CA ARG A 115 17.81 7.09 20.20
C ARG A 115 19.06 7.65 20.87
N GLY A 116 18.93 8.05 22.13
CA GLY A 116 20.04 8.56 22.92
C GLY A 116 19.61 9.68 23.85
N GLU A 117 18.98 9.31 24.96
CA GLU A 117 19.12 9.96 26.27
C GLU A 117 18.48 9.03 27.30
N ALA A 118 19.31 8.57 28.24
CA ALA A 118 18.92 7.66 29.30
C ALA A 118 17.77 8.24 30.15
N SER A 119 16.84 7.36 30.51
CA SER A 119 15.75 7.61 31.45
C SER A 119 16.23 8.33 32.72
N PRO A 120 15.66 9.48 33.13
CA PRO A 120 15.68 9.85 34.53
C PRO A 120 14.50 9.15 35.21
N ALA A 121 14.85 8.17 36.04
CA ALA A 121 14.12 7.65 37.17
C ALA A 121 12.78 8.38 37.48
N GLY A 122 11.66 7.69 37.26
CA GLY A 122 10.42 8.03 37.95
C GLY A 122 10.59 7.78 39.46
N PRO A 123 10.04 8.62 40.35
CA PRO A 123 10.14 8.39 41.77
C PRO A 123 9.25 7.20 42.16
N ASP A 124 9.92 6.14 42.61
CA ASP A 124 9.35 5.11 43.47
C ASP A 124 9.03 5.70 44.85
N ARG A 125 7.81 5.44 45.34
CA ARG A 125 7.42 5.05 46.72
C ARG A 125 5.91 5.28 46.86
N SER A 126 5.06 4.28 46.70
CA SER A 126 4.73 3.23 47.68
C SER A 126 4.10 3.76 48.97
N GLY A 127 2.83 3.39 49.20
CA GLY A 127 2.10 3.72 50.42
C GLY A 127 0.61 3.39 50.40
N ARG A 128 0.28 2.08 50.42
CA ARG A 128 -0.71 1.43 51.32
C ARG A 128 -2.20 1.85 51.26
N GLU A 129 -3.24 1.03 51.34
CA GLU A 129 -3.57 -0.40 51.21
C GLU A 129 -5.07 -0.56 51.64
N ARG A 130 -5.80 -1.55 51.04
CA ARG A 130 -7.13 -2.12 51.42
C ARG A 130 -8.35 -1.20 51.21
N THR A 131 -9.39 -1.61 50.48
CA THR A 131 -10.28 -2.75 50.77
C THR A 131 -11.10 -3.15 49.53
N ARG A 132 -11.19 -4.45 49.22
CA ARG A 132 -12.18 -5.05 48.30
C ARG A 132 -13.55 -5.17 48.99
N PRO A 133 -14.66 -5.26 48.25
CA PRO A 133 -15.21 -6.60 48.05
C PRO A 133 -15.66 -6.92 46.62
N SER A 134 -15.63 -8.22 46.34
CA SER A 134 -16.18 -8.94 45.17
C SER A 134 -17.71 -9.07 45.28
N PRO A 135 -18.42 -9.31 44.17
CA PRO A 135 -18.90 -10.67 43.85
C PRO A 135 -18.64 -11.01 42.35
N ALA A 136 -18.23 -12.23 41.96
CA ALA A 136 -19.07 -13.42 41.73
C ALA A 136 -20.28 -13.07 40.83
N THR A 137 -20.55 -13.60 39.64
CA THR A 137 -20.27 -14.89 38.98
C THR A 137 -20.71 -14.73 37.51
N ALA A 138 -20.08 -15.46 36.57
CA ALA A 138 -20.65 -16.08 35.35
C ALA A 138 -19.78 -15.90 34.10
N GLU A 139 -18.86 -16.86 33.90
CA GLU A 139 -18.59 -17.38 32.56
C GLU A 139 -19.85 -18.09 32.03
N PRO A 140 -20.04 -18.07 30.71
CA PRO A 140 -20.04 -19.36 30.03
C PRO A 140 -19.20 -19.40 28.75
N GLU A 141 -18.69 -20.60 28.53
CA GLU A 141 -17.87 -21.16 27.46
C GLU A 141 -18.33 -20.94 26.00
N PRO A 142 -17.41 -21.11 25.02
CA PRO A 142 -17.62 -20.78 23.61
C PRO A 142 -18.41 -21.86 22.84
N PRO A 143 -19.23 -21.48 21.83
CA PRO A 143 -19.81 -22.47 20.93
C PRO A 143 -18.84 -22.89 19.81
N THR A 144 -18.45 -24.16 19.90
CA THR A 144 -17.99 -25.12 18.90
C THR A 144 -18.37 -24.83 17.44
N ALA A 145 -17.38 -24.93 16.55
CA ALA A 145 -17.57 -25.06 15.10
C ALA A 145 -18.11 -26.46 14.72
N PRO A 146 -19.08 -26.56 13.80
CA PRO A 146 -19.30 -27.78 13.04
C PRO A 146 -18.67 -27.71 11.63
N VAL A 147 -18.05 -28.84 11.30
CA VAL A 147 -17.39 -29.30 10.07
C VAL A 147 -18.29 -29.19 8.82
N PRO A 148 -17.74 -28.99 7.59
CA PRO A 148 -18.50 -28.88 6.35
C PRO A 148 -19.04 -30.24 5.86
N PRO A 149 -20.22 -30.28 5.22
CA PRO A 149 -20.60 -31.41 4.37
C PRO A 149 -20.53 -31.08 2.88
N GLY A 150 -19.95 -32.02 2.11
CA GLY A 150 -20.49 -32.34 0.78
C GLY A 150 -19.59 -32.06 -0.42
N ALA A 151 -18.72 -33.01 -0.72
CA ALA A 151 -18.17 -33.20 -2.06
C ALA A 151 -19.27 -33.67 -3.04
N ARG A 152 -19.25 -33.10 -4.27
CA ARG A 152 -19.45 -33.73 -5.61
C ARG A 152 -20.81 -34.42 -5.91
N PRO A 153 -21.35 -34.36 -7.16
CA PRO A 153 -20.71 -35.03 -8.29
C PRO A 153 -20.71 -34.30 -9.64
N THR A 154 -19.67 -34.66 -10.39
CA THR A 154 -19.57 -34.79 -11.85
C THR A 154 -20.89 -35.05 -12.60
N ALA A 155 -21.12 -34.31 -13.68
CA ALA A 155 -21.94 -34.75 -14.81
C ALA A 155 -21.39 -34.18 -16.13
N VAL A 156 -20.57 -34.99 -16.79
CA VAL A 156 -20.44 -35.18 -18.25
C VAL A 156 -21.20 -36.51 -18.49
N PRO A 157 -22.09 -36.69 -19.50
CA PRO A 157 -21.86 -36.63 -20.95
C PRO A 157 -23.03 -35.93 -21.70
N GLY A 158 -23.07 -35.66 -23.00
CA GLY A 158 -22.39 -36.12 -24.21
C GLY A 158 -23.44 -36.09 -25.34
N SER A 159 -23.01 -35.72 -26.55
CA SER A 159 -23.64 -36.03 -27.86
C SER A 159 -24.96 -35.32 -28.24
N PRO A 160 -25.35 -35.28 -29.54
CA PRO A 160 -24.83 -36.02 -30.72
C PRO A 160 -23.58 -35.42 -31.39
#